data_AF-A0A953SLR4-F1
#
_entry.id   AF-A0A953SLR4-F1
#
_cell.length_a   1.000
_cell.length_b   1.000
_cell.length_c   1.000
_cell.angle_alpha   90.00
_cell.angle_beta   90.00
_cell.angle_gamma   90.00
#
_symmetry.space_group_name_H-M   'P 1'
#
loop_
_entity.id
_entity.type
_entity.pdbx_description
1 polymer ?
#
loop_
_entity_poly.entity_id
_entity_poly.type
_entity_poly.pdbx_seq_one_letter_code
_entity_poly.pdbx_strand_id
1 'polypeptide(L)'
;DHLLREHRLDCTIKLNPTLLGPGRVREIVAEQLGYEDVRTPDSAFEKDAKWDQVVAFVERLRETASSLGLGLGVKFSNTLIVENHRDFFPETEREMYLSGQPLHVLAMHLVRDFRRRFGAGVPVSFSAGIDRHNFADAVALGLTPITVCTDLLRPGGYARQSGYFQSLGKRMDEAGAASVEAFVLRAYANARAALERAGGEWTPEIQAAFDTGGDPHSCVDAATAERWIACAVEFNTETYVENLTTDARYARPANASTPKKIGSRLELFDCITCDKCIPVCPNDANFALAVSPIEIPVVKLTRRPGGHWSSETGVPIVLKQKHQIGNFADFCNECGNCDIFCPEDGGPYVLKPRFFGSLGAWEQSTQDGFWLERDEGRETIHGRFDGRDFVLSVAAERVGFSGEGFEVTFDPGDPAGTIEGNADGEIDLTYYAMLNELRKAIFGPDAPVNFVNA
;
A
#
# COMPACT_ATOMS: atom_id res chain seq x y z
N ASP A 1 -1.20 -30.14 -7.54
CA ASP A 1 -0.64 -31.39 -8.08
C ASP A 1 0.31 -31.13 -9.22
N HIS A 2 -0.14 -30.49 -10.32
CA HIS A 2 0.71 -30.13 -11.46
C HIS A 2 2.03 -29.44 -11.09
N LEU A 3 1.99 -28.39 -10.25
CA LEU A 3 3.19 -27.67 -9.80
C LEU A 3 4.19 -28.58 -9.02
N LEU A 4 3.68 -29.54 -8.25
CA LEU A 4 4.52 -30.49 -7.51
C LEU A 4 5.14 -31.53 -8.45
N ARG A 5 4.32 -32.12 -9.33
CA ARG A 5 4.71 -33.26 -10.19
C ARG A 5 5.54 -32.84 -11.40
N GLU A 6 5.03 -31.88 -12.17
CA GLU A 6 5.63 -31.48 -13.44
C GLU A 6 6.75 -30.46 -13.25
N HIS A 7 6.54 -29.51 -12.33
CA HIS A 7 7.50 -28.41 -12.11
C HIS A 7 8.44 -28.62 -10.93
N ARG A 8 8.22 -29.65 -10.10
CA ARG A 8 9.06 -29.97 -8.94
C ARG A 8 9.24 -28.79 -7.97
N LEU A 9 8.17 -28.00 -7.76
CA LEU A 9 8.19 -26.81 -6.90
C LEU A 9 7.49 -27.04 -5.56
N ASP A 10 8.06 -26.49 -4.49
CA ASP A 10 7.36 -26.33 -3.22
C ASP A 10 6.09 -25.48 -3.42
N CYS A 11 5.01 -25.85 -2.75
CA CYS A 11 3.70 -25.22 -2.95
C CYS A 11 3.14 -24.64 -1.65
N THR A 12 2.59 -23.43 -1.72
CA THR A 12 1.81 -22.83 -0.63
C THR A 12 0.40 -22.54 -1.11
N ILE A 13 -0.61 -23.09 -0.43
CA ILE A 13 -2.02 -22.91 -0.81
C ILE A 13 -2.60 -21.72 -0.06
N LYS A 14 -3.06 -20.69 -0.76
CA LYS A 14 -3.74 -19.54 -0.14
C LYS A 14 -5.20 -19.91 0.16
N LEU A 15 -5.61 -19.69 1.41
CA LEU A 15 -6.93 -20.05 1.91
C LEU A 15 -7.76 -18.79 2.20
N ASN A 16 -9.08 -18.90 2.03
CA ASN A 16 -10.02 -17.78 2.19
C ASN A 16 -10.71 -17.83 3.56
N PRO A 17 -11.11 -16.68 4.11
CA PRO A 17 -11.75 -16.60 5.43
C PRO A 17 -13.17 -17.20 5.44
N THR A 18 -13.77 -17.36 4.25
CA THR A 18 -15.06 -18.02 4.01
C THR A 18 -15.10 -19.47 4.48
N LEU A 19 -13.94 -20.11 4.70
CA LEU A 19 -13.83 -21.46 5.24
C LEU A 19 -14.38 -21.62 6.66
N LEU A 20 -14.49 -20.53 7.43
CA LEU A 20 -15.19 -20.53 8.72
C LEU A 20 -16.70 -20.77 8.57
N GLY A 21 -17.25 -20.59 7.37
CA GLY A 21 -18.66 -20.68 7.08
C GLY A 21 -19.44 -19.40 7.41
N PRO A 22 -20.65 -19.25 6.85
CA PRO A 22 -21.41 -18.00 6.91
C PRO A 22 -21.82 -17.60 8.32
N GLY A 23 -22.26 -18.57 9.14
CA GLY A 23 -22.67 -18.31 10.52
C GLY A 23 -21.53 -17.75 11.35
N ARG A 24 -20.36 -18.41 11.32
CA ARG A 24 -19.22 -18.00 12.14
C ARG A 24 -18.60 -16.68 11.69
N VAL A 25 -18.52 -16.42 10.38
CA VAL A 25 -18.03 -15.13 9.87
C VAL A 25 -18.95 -13.99 10.33
N ARG A 26 -20.28 -14.17 10.21
CA ARG A 26 -21.26 -13.15 10.63
C ARG A 26 -21.24 -12.92 12.13
N GLU A 27 -21.20 -13.99 12.93
CA GLU A 27 -21.08 -13.92 14.39
C GLU A 27 -19.85 -13.10 14.82
N ILE A 28 -18.66 -13.41 14.28
CA ILE A 28 -17.44 -12.69 14.63
C ILE A 28 -17.53 -11.22 14.18
N VAL A 29 -17.85 -10.95 12.91
CA VAL A 29 -17.76 -9.60 12.35
C VAL A 29 -18.85 -8.68 12.91
N ALA A 30 -20.10 -9.11 12.87
CA ALA A 30 -21.23 -8.26 13.24
C ALA A 30 -21.47 -8.27 14.75
N GLU A 31 -21.51 -9.45 15.39
CA GLU A 31 -21.95 -9.56 16.79
C GLU A 31 -20.80 -9.33 17.78
N GLN A 32 -19.64 -9.95 17.56
CA GLN A 32 -18.51 -9.85 18.50
C GLN A 32 -17.70 -8.55 18.31
N LEU A 33 -17.36 -8.25 17.05
CA LEU A 33 -16.56 -7.06 16.73
C LEU A 33 -17.40 -5.80 16.49
N GLY A 34 -18.72 -5.93 16.27
CA GLY A 34 -19.65 -4.81 16.15
C GLY A 34 -19.74 -4.16 14.76
N TYR A 35 -19.22 -4.79 13.70
CA TYR A 35 -19.25 -4.27 12.32
C TYR A 35 -20.55 -4.63 11.60
N GLU A 36 -21.67 -4.08 12.05
CA GLU A 36 -23.02 -4.35 11.51
C GLU A 36 -23.20 -3.93 10.03
N ASP A 37 -22.38 -2.98 9.56
CA ASP A 37 -22.37 -2.49 8.18
C ASP A 37 -21.53 -3.36 7.24
N VAL A 38 -20.76 -4.32 7.76
CA VAL A 38 -19.89 -5.20 6.97
C VAL A 38 -20.60 -6.53 6.73
N ARG A 39 -21.14 -6.70 5.51
CA ARG A 39 -21.95 -7.86 5.13
C ARG A 39 -21.26 -8.71 4.08
N THR A 40 -21.05 -9.99 4.35
CA THR A 40 -20.56 -10.94 3.34
C THR A 40 -21.74 -11.62 2.64
N PRO A 41 -21.84 -11.53 1.30
CA PRO A 41 -22.93 -12.14 0.54
C PRO A 41 -22.81 -13.68 0.56
N ASP A 42 -23.95 -14.39 0.50
CA ASP A 42 -23.96 -15.86 0.49
C ASP A 42 -23.17 -16.45 -0.69
N SER A 43 -23.18 -15.75 -1.84
CA SER A 43 -22.44 -16.10 -3.04
C SER A 43 -20.93 -16.21 -2.81
N ALA A 44 -20.35 -15.44 -1.87
CA ALA A 44 -18.94 -15.53 -1.53
C ALA A 44 -18.60 -16.89 -0.89
N PHE A 45 -19.51 -17.43 -0.09
CA PHE A 45 -19.33 -18.76 0.50
C PHE A 45 -19.57 -19.86 -0.53
N GLU A 46 -20.53 -19.72 -1.44
CA GLU A 46 -20.88 -20.72 -2.45
C GLU A 46 -19.77 -20.95 -3.49
N LYS A 47 -19.10 -19.88 -3.93
CA LYS A 47 -18.03 -19.94 -4.93
C LYS A 47 -16.73 -20.54 -4.40
N ASP A 48 -16.48 -20.37 -3.10
CA ASP A 48 -15.23 -20.80 -2.46
C ASP A 48 -15.24 -22.27 -2.05
N ALA A 49 -14.03 -22.85 -1.95
CA ALA A 49 -13.85 -24.19 -1.43
C ALA A 49 -14.42 -24.32 -0.01
N LYS A 50 -15.05 -25.47 0.27
CA LYS A 50 -15.58 -25.80 1.59
C LYS A 50 -14.51 -26.46 2.46
N TRP A 51 -14.71 -26.41 3.78
CA TRP A 51 -13.78 -27.00 4.75
C TRP A 51 -13.38 -28.44 4.41
N ASP A 52 -14.35 -29.33 4.18
CA ASP A 52 -14.07 -30.74 3.87
C ASP A 52 -13.27 -30.92 2.57
N GLN A 53 -13.52 -30.06 1.57
CA GLN A 53 -12.76 -30.06 0.33
C GLN A 53 -11.31 -29.62 0.57
N VAL A 54 -11.10 -28.58 1.39
CA VAL A 54 -9.77 -28.12 1.81
C VAL A 54 -9.04 -29.21 2.55
N VAL A 55 -9.71 -29.87 3.49
CA VAL A 55 -9.11 -30.96 4.25
C VAL A 55 -8.64 -32.06 3.31
N ALA A 56 -9.51 -32.53 2.43
CA ALA A 56 -9.22 -33.61 1.49
C ALA A 56 -8.04 -33.28 0.56
N PHE A 57 -7.99 -32.07 -0.02
CA PHE A 57 -6.89 -31.74 -0.91
C PHE A 57 -5.58 -31.45 -0.18
N VAL A 58 -5.61 -30.89 1.03
CA VAL A 58 -4.39 -30.63 1.82
C VAL A 58 -3.72 -31.96 2.18
N GLU A 59 -4.50 -32.96 2.62
CA GLU A 59 -3.96 -34.30 2.93
C GLU A 59 -3.31 -34.94 1.70
N ARG A 60 -4.05 -35.00 0.59
CA ARG A 60 -3.55 -35.55 -0.68
C ARG A 60 -2.29 -34.84 -1.18
N LEU A 61 -2.27 -33.50 -1.12
CA LEU A 61 -1.12 -32.73 -1.60
C LEU A 61 0.08 -32.86 -0.65
N ARG A 62 -0.16 -33.04 0.66
CA ARG A 62 0.91 -33.26 1.64
C ARG A 62 1.59 -34.61 1.40
N GLU A 63 0.80 -35.66 1.17
CA GLU A 63 1.32 -36.98 0.78
C GLU A 63 2.10 -36.89 -0.53
N THR A 64 1.56 -36.19 -1.54
CA THR A 64 2.24 -36.01 -2.82
C THR A 64 3.56 -35.27 -2.65
N ALA A 65 3.58 -34.14 -1.95
CA ALA A 65 4.79 -33.36 -1.72
C ALA A 65 5.84 -34.20 -0.98
N SER A 66 5.45 -34.91 0.08
CA SER A 66 6.33 -35.81 0.83
C SER A 66 6.93 -36.92 -0.05
N SER A 67 6.12 -37.58 -0.88
CA SER A 67 6.59 -38.63 -1.80
C SER A 67 7.60 -38.12 -2.84
N LEU A 68 7.61 -36.80 -3.08
CA LEU A 68 8.48 -36.14 -4.05
C LEU A 68 9.68 -35.45 -3.38
N GLY A 69 9.76 -35.44 -2.04
CA GLY A 69 10.77 -34.69 -1.28
C GLY A 69 10.57 -33.18 -1.35
N LEU A 70 9.34 -32.70 -1.52
CA LEU A 70 8.96 -31.29 -1.61
C LEU A 70 8.15 -30.85 -0.38
N GLY A 71 8.13 -29.55 -0.11
CA GLY A 71 7.35 -28.89 0.92
C GLY A 71 5.94 -28.50 0.46
N LEU A 72 5.00 -28.56 1.39
CA LEU A 72 3.66 -28.01 1.25
C LEU A 72 3.35 -27.12 2.45
N GLY A 73 2.94 -25.87 2.19
CA GLY A 73 2.44 -24.95 3.21
C GLY A 73 1.04 -24.42 2.88
N VAL A 74 0.50 -23.62 3.79
CA VAL A 74 -0.74 -22.86 3.58
C VAL A 74 -0.53 -21.39 3.91
N LYS A 75 -1.34 -20.51 3.32
CA LYS A 75 -1.31 -19.08 3.57
C LYS A 75 -2.68 -18.57 4.03
N PHE A 76 -2.76 -18.02 5.24
CA PHE A 76 -3.95 -17.37 5.78
C PHE A 76 -3.75 -15.86 5.84
N SER A 77 -4.61 -15.01 5.32
CA SER A 77 -5.80 -15.29 4.54
C SER A 77 -5.77 -14.45 3.27
N ASN A 78 -6.63 -14.79 2.31
CA ASN A 78 -7.10 -13.80 1.36
C ASN A 78 -8.03 -12.79 2.04
N THR A 79 -8.34 -11.70 1.35
CA THR A 79 -9.36 -10.73 1.81
C THR A 79 -10.74 -11.38 1.86
N LEU A 80 -11.65 -10.79 2.65
CA LEU A 80 -13.05 -11.22 2.71
C LEU A 80 -13.88 -10.35 1.78
N ILE A 81 -14.64 -10.96 0.87
CA ILE A 81 -15.61 -10.26 0.02
C ILE A 81 -16.76 -9.76 0.91
N VAL A 82 -17.15 -8.50 0.73
CA VAL A 82 -18.28 -7.88 1.41
C VAL A 82 -19.07 -7.01 0.44
N GLU A 83 -20.34 -6.75 0.74
CA GLU A 83 -21.22 -5.91 -0.07
C GLU A 83 -20.70 -4.47 -0.09
N ASN A 84 -20.52 -3.92 -1.29
CA ASN A 84 -20.30 -2.49 -1.45
C ASN A 84 -21.63 -1.76 -1.21
N HIS A 85 -21.69 -0.99 -0.13
CA HIS A 85 -22.87 -0.25 0.31
C HIS A 85 -22.62 1.26 0.38
N ARG A 86 -21.46 1.73 -0.11
CA ARG A 86 -21.04 3.13 -0.07
C ARG A 86 -20.97 3.69 -1.49
N ASP A 87 -20.93 5.01 -1.58
CA ASP A 87 -20.92 5.81 -2.81
C ASP A 87 -19.51 6.12 -3.35
N PHE A 88 -18.48 5.44 -2.83
CA PHE A 88 -17.09 5.68 -3.23
C PHE A 88 -16.73 4.99 -4.56
N PHE A 89 -17.20 3.75 -4.77
CA PHE A 89 -16.97 3.01 -6.01
C PHE A 89 -18.11 3.25 -7.01
N PRO A 90 -17.90 2.97 -8.31
CA PRO A 90 -18.99 3.02 -9.30
C PRO A 90 -20.17 2.16 -8.86
N GLU A 91 -21.40 2.58 -9.17
CA GLU A 91 -22.63 1.83 -8.83
C GLU A 91 -22.67 0.40 -9.40
N THR A 92 -21.88 0.15 -10.47
CA THR A 92 -21.72 -1.17 -11.07
C THR A 92 -20.91 -2.14 -10.19
N GLU A 93 -20.08 -1.61 -9.28
CA GLU A 93 -19.25 -2.40 -8.38
C GLU A 93 -20.04 -2.75 -7.12
N ARG A 94 -20.50 -4.00 -7.04
CA ARG A 94 -21.38 -4.47 -5.95
C ARG A 94 -20.61 -5.06 -4.77
N GLU A 95 -19.33 -5.34 -4.94
CA GLU A 95 -18.51 -6.05 -3.97
C GLU A 95 -17.27 -5.21 -3.62
N MET A 96 -16.82 -5.30 -2.38
CA MET A 96 -15.56 -4.74 -1.91
C MET A 96 -14.83 -5.75 -1.02
N TYR A 97 -13.57 -5.47 -0.69
CA TYR A 97 -12.70 -6.44 -0.02
C TYR A 97 -12.27 -5.95 1.37
N LEU A 98 -12.72 -6.64 2.41
CA LEU A 98 -12.32 -6.39 3.79
C LEU A 98 -10.91 -6.91 4.05
N SER A 99 -10.07 -6.01 4.59
CA SER A 99 -8.71 -6.29 5.07
C SER A 99 -8.48 -5.64 6.43
N GLY A 100 -7.25 -5.68 6.94
CA GLY A 100 -6.91 -5.03 8.20
C GLY A 100 -7.40 -5.79 9.43
N GLN A 101 -7.72 -5.04 10.48
CA GLN A 101 -7.93 -5.57 11.84
C GLN A 101 -9.06 -6.60 11.95
N PRO A 102 -10.26 -6.42 11.37
CA PRO A 102 -11.32 -7.43 11.46
C PRO A 102 -10.94 -8.75 10.77
N LEU A 103 -10.21 -8.67 9.65
CA LEU A 103 -9.72 -9.86 8.94
C LEU A 103 -8.71 -10.65 9.77
N HIS A 104 -7.92 -9.99 10.62
CA HIS A 104 -6.98 -10.65 11.52
C HIS A 104 -7.71 -11.66 12.42
N VAL A 105 -8.82 -11.24 13.04
CA VAL A 105 -9.60 -12.09 13.95
C VAL A 105 -10.14 -13.33 13.24
N LEU A 106 -10.75 -13.15 12.05
CA LEU A 106 -11.22 -14.26 11.23
C LEU A 106 -10.09 -15.21 10.83
N ALA A 107 -8.98 -14.68 10.31
CA ALA A 107 -7.85 -15.49 9.88
C ALA A 107 -7.24 -16.28 11.04
N MET A 108 -7.19 -15.71 12.24
CA MET A 108 -6.66 -16.40 13.43
C MET A 108 -7.58 -17.51 13.94
N HIS A 109 -8.91 -17.33 13.89
CA HIS A 109 -9.85 -18.43 14.13
C HIS A 109 -9.64 -19.58 13.13
N LEU A 110 -9.45 -19.25 11.86
CA LEU A 110 -9.22 -20.25 10.82
C LEU A 110 -7.86 -20.96 11.00
N VAL A 111 -6.81 -20.25 11.40
CA VAL A 111 -5.52 -20.83 11.79
C VAL A 111 -5.67 -21.82 12.94
N ARG A 112 -6.48 -21.48 13.96
CA ARG A 112 -6.77 -22.39 15.09
C ARG A 112 -7.46 -23.66 14.62
N ASP A 113 -8.52 -23.54 13.83
CA ASP A 113 -9.27 -24.70 13.33
C ASP A 113 -8.39 -25.57 12.41
N PHE A 114 -7.53 -24.94 11.61
CA PHE A 114 -6.53 -25.63 10.80
C PHE A 114 -5.51 -26.39 11.65
N ARG A 115 -4.95 -25.77 12.68
CA ARG A 115 -3.99 -26.41 13.60
C ARG A 115 -4.60 -27.56 14.39
N ARG A 116 -5.86 -27.44 14.83
CA ARG A 116 -6.60 -28.55 15.44
C ARG A 116 -6.71 -29.77 14.52
N ARG A 117 -6.75 -29.56 13.19
CA ARG A 117 -6.87 -30.64 12.20
C ARG A 117 -5.54 -31.20 11.70
N PHE A 118 -4.53 -30.34 11.53
CA PHE A 118 -3.28 -30.67 10.85
C PHE A 118 -2.04 -30.61 11.75
N GLY A 119 -2.17 -30.07 12.95
CA GLY A 119 -1.04 -29.73 13.83
C GLY A 119 -0.18 -28.60 13.27
N ALA A 120 0.94 -28.33 13.93
CA ALA A 120 1.93 -27.35 13.47
C ALA A 120 2.90 -27.88 12.38
N GLY A 121 2.79 -29.16 11.99
CA GLY A 121 3.67 -29.78 10.99
C GLY A 121 3.47 -29.29 9.55
N VAL A 122 2.41 -28.52 9.28
CA VAL A 122 2.21 -27.83 7.99
C VAL A 122 2.60 -26.35 8.18
N PRO A 123 3.62 -25.84 7.48
CA PRO A 123 4.02 -24.44 7.56
C PRO A 123 2.87 -23.49 7.21
N VAL A 124 2.75 -22.41 7.97
CA VAL A 124 1.69 -21.39 7.81
C VAL A 124 2.31 -20.03 7.53
N SER A 125 2.15 -19.52 6.30
CA SER A 125 2.35 -18.11 6.01
C SER A 125 1.11 -17.30 6.44
N PHE A 126 1.32 -16.06 6.91
CA PHE A 126 0.20 -15.23 7.37
C PHE A 126 0.16 -13.82 6.78
N SER A 127 -1.05 -13.32 6.53
CA SER A 127 -1.36 -12.06 5.85
C SER A 127 -2.78 -11.60 6.18
N ALA A 128 -3.00 -11.12 7.40
CA ALA A 128 -4.29 -10.55 7.80
C ALA A 128 -4.11 -9.58 8.96
N GLY A 129 -4.27 -8.27 8.70
CA GLY A 129 -4.26 -7.23 9.73
C GLY A 129 -3.04 -7.20 10.63
N ILE A 130 -1.87 -7.59 10.12
CA ILE A 130 -0.62 -7.49 10.86
C ILE A 130 -0.19 -6.02 10.98
N ASP A 131 0.24 -5.64 12.16
CA ASP A 131 0.92 -4.39 12.46
C ASP A 131 1.88 -4.56 13.64
N ARG A 132 2.50 -3.46 14.09
CA ARG A 132 3.51 -3.49 15.17
C ARG A 132 3.06 -4.19 16.46
N HIS A 133 1.77 -4.23 16.75
CA HIS A 133 1.28 -4.71 18.04
C HIS A 133 1.02 -6.22 18.07
N ASN A 134 0.65 -6.83 16.94
CA ASN A 134 0.40 -8.27 16.84
C ASN A 134 1.49 -9.02 16.06
N PHE A 135 2.46 -8.32 15.47
CA PHE A 135 3.58 -8.93 14.76
C PHE A 135 4.36 -9.93 15.62
N ALA A 136 4.67 -9.57 16.86
CA ALA A 136 5.36 -10.45 17.78
C ALA A 136 4.52 -11.68 18.17
N ASP A 137 3.18 -11.54 18.26
CA ASP A 137 2.30 -12.71 18.44
C ASP A 137 2.39 -13.62 17.23
N ALA A 138 2.28 -13.08 16.01
CA ALA A 138 2.42 -13.90 14.80
C ALA A 138 3.76 -14.67 14.74
N VAL A 139 4.86 -14.09 15.25
CA VAL A 139 6.15 -14.78 15.41
C VAL A 139 6.07 -15.90 16.45
N ALA A 140 5.55 -15.63 17.66
CA ALA A 140 5.39 -16.62 18.73
C ALA A 140 4.41 -17.76 18.36
N LEU A 141 3.55 -17.50 17.39
CA LEU A 141 2.62 -18.45 16.79
C LEU A 141 3.21 -19.15 15.57
N GLY A 142 4.48 -18.98 15.23
CA GLY A 142 5.11 -19.67 14.10
C GLY A 142 4.45 -19.41 12.74
N LEU A 143 3.92 -18.20 12.52
CA LEU A 143 3.21 -17.82 11.30
C LEU A 143 4.15 -17.30 10.20
N THR A 144 5.20 -18.05 9.88
CA THR A 144 6.27 -17.62 8.98
C THR A 144 6.11 -18.18 7.55
N PRO A 145 6.32 -17.35 6.50
CA PRO A 145 6.57 -15.91 6.52
C PRO A 145 5.31 -15.08 6.83
N ILE A 146 5.52 -13.97 7.55
CA ILE A 146 4.51 -12.95 7.87
C ILE A 146 4.56 -11.85 6.80
N THR A 147 3.42 -11.51 6.20
CA THR A 147 3.30 -10.51 5.15
C THR A 147 2.28 -9.44 5.51
N VAL A 148 2.53 -8.18 5.12
CA VAL A 148 1.75 -7.01 5.57
C VAL A 148 1.41 -6.12 4.39
N CYS A 149 0.20 -5.53 4.41
CA CYS A 149 -0.26 -4.59 3.39
C CYS A 149 -1.05 -3.43 4.02
N THR A 150 -2.22 -3.69 4.62
CA THR A 150 -3.13 -2.64 5.13
C THR A 150 -2.46 -1.64 6.07
N ASP A 151 -1.54 -2.07 6.93
CA ASP A 151 -0.82 -1.14 7.81
C ASP A 151 0.20 -0.28 7.06
N LEU A 152 0.87 -0.82 6.04
CA LEU A 152 1.84 -0.09 5.20
C LEU A 152 1.17 0.95 4.31
N LEU A 153 -0.12 0.78 3.99
CA LEU A 153 -0.91 1.76 3.25
C LEU A 153 -1.36 2.96 4.10
N ARG A 154 -1.01 3.02 5.39
CA ARG A 154 -1.34 4.12 6.31
C ARG A 154 -0.19 5.12 6.40
N PRO A 155 -0.42 6.35 6.93
CA PRO A 155 0.63 7.34 7.12
C PRO A 155 1.87 6.77 7.82
N GLY A 156 3.02 7.07 7.24
CA GLY A 156 4.32 6.46 7.57
C GLY A 156 4.80 5.40 6.58
N GLY A 157 3.92 4.84 5.75
CA GLY A 157 4.31 3.96 4.65
C GLY A 157 5.15 2.76 5.09
N TYR A 158 6.17 2.44 4.30
CA TYR A 158 7.15 1.39 4.60
C TYR A 158 7.93 1.62 5.91
N ALA A 159 8.12 2.88 6.35
CA ALA A 159 8.86 3.17 7.59
C ALA A 159 8.17 2.62 8.85
N ARG A 160 6.87 2.30 8.76
CA ARG A 160 6.11 1.66 9.83
C ARG A 160 6.67 0.29 10.24
N GLN A 161 7.36 -0.41 9.33
CA GLN A 161 7.95 -1.73 9.60
C GLN A 161 9.01 -1.70 10.71
N SER A 162 9.69 -0.57 10.90
CA SER A 162 10.65 -0.40 12.01
C SER A 162 10.00 -0.69 13.37
N GLY A 163 8.75 -0.27 13.56
CA GLY A 163 7.99 -0.53 14.78
C GLY A 163 7.70 -2.01 15.03
N TYR A 164 7.71 -2.85 13.98
CA TYR A 164 7.38 -4.27 14.10
C TYR A 164 8.54 -5.00 14.76
N PHE A 165 9.75 -4.76 14.26
CA PHE A 165 10.98 -5.32 14.83
C PHE A 165 11.31 -4.73 16.20
N GLN A 166 11.04 -3.43 16.43
CA GLN A 166 11.17 -2.84 17.77
C GLN A 166 10.24 -3.51 18.78
N SER A 167 8.98 -3.76 18.41
CA SER A 167 8.04 -4.44 19.30
C SER A 167 8.39 -5.91 19.51
N LEU A 168 8.90 -6.61 18.47
CA LEU A 168 9.39 -7.98 18.61
C LEU A 168 10.59 -8.04 19.55
N GLY A 169 11.62 -7.21 19.31
CA GLY A 169 12.82 -7.15 20.13
C GLY A 169 12.49 -6.89 21.60
N LYS A 170 11.66 -5.87 21.87
CA LYS A 170 11.19 -5.58 23.23
C LYS A 170 10.52 -6.79 23.90
N ARG A 171 9.64 -7.50 23.18
CA ARG A 171 8.93 -8.67 23.75
C ARG A 171 9.85 -9.89 23.92
N MET A 172 10.84 -10.06 23.06
CA MET A 172 11.87 -11.09 23.22
C MET A 172 12.75 -10.79 24.44
N ASP A 173 13.16 -9.54 24.65
CA ASP A 173 13.91 -9.11 25.82
C ASP A 173 13.10 -9.31 27.12
N GLU A 174 11.83 -8.90 27.14
CA GLU A 174 10.91 -9.10 28.29
C GLU A 174 10.70 -10.59 28.62
N ALA A 175 10.69 -11.45 27.60
CA ALA A 175 10.59 -12.89 27.78
C ALA A 175 11.93 -13.56 28.15
N GLY A 176 13.06 -12.85 28.04
CA GLY A 176 14.40 -13.43 28.18
C GLY A 176 14.73 -14.44 27.06
N ALA A 177 14.32 -14.14 25.83
CA ALA A 177 14.48 -15.01 24.66
C ALA A 177 15.53 -14.47 23.69
N ALA A 178 16.64 -15.19 23.51
CA ALA A 178 17.70 -14.84 22.56
C ALA A 178 17.48 -15.40 21.14
N SER A 179 16.45 -16.23 20.94
CA SER A 179 16.08 -16.83 19.65
C SER A 179 14.55 -16.86 19.48
N VAL A 180 14.10 -17.05 18.24
CA VAL A 180 12.66 -17.17 17.93
C VAL A 180 12.08 -18.42 18.60
N GLU A 181 12.83 -19.52 18.63
CA GLU A 181 12.44 -20.78 19.26
C GLU A 181 12.26 -20.60 20.77
N ALA A 182 13.21 -19.94 21.44
CA ALA A 182 13.08 -19.60 22.86
C ALA A 182 11.87 -18.67 23.09
N PHE A 183 11.62 -17.74 22.19
CA PHE A 183 10.49 -16.82 22.28
C PHE A 183 9.14 -17.55 22.14
N VAL A 184 9.01 -18.50 21.21
CA VAL A 184 7.83 -19.36 21.05
C VAL A 184 7.52 -20.11 22.36
N LEU A 185 8.53 -20.65 23.02
CA LEU A 185 8.35 -21.37 24.29
C LEU A 185 7.93 -20.44 25.44
N ARG A 186 8.45 -19.20 25.46
CA ARG A 186 8.31 -18.28 26.59
C ARG A 186 7.10 -17.35 26.49
N ALA A 187 6.57 -17.09 25.29
CA ALA A 187 5.61 -15.99 25.06
C ALA A 187 4.23 -16.14 25.73
N TYR A 188 3.75 -17.37 25.99
CA TYR A 188 2.37 -17.63 26.48
C TYR A 188 2.31 -18.57 27.69
N ALA A 189 3.42 -18.82 28.39
CA ALA A 189 3.50 -19.73 29.53
C ALA A 189 3.02 -21.18 29.25
N ASN A 190 3.04 -21.62 27.98
CA ASN A 190 2.61 -22.95 27.56
C ASN A 190 3.76 -23.97 27.47
N ALA A 191 5.01 -23.58 27.72
CA ALA A 191 6.19 -24.41 27.49
C ALA A 191 6.09 -25.78 28.16
N ARG A 192 5.67 -25.82 29.43
CA ARG A 192 5.63 -27.07 30.19
C ARG A 192 4.60 -28.07 29.62
N ALA A 193 3.37 -27.61 29.41
CA ALA A 193 2.33 -28.44 28.80
C ALA A 193 2.70 -28.89 27.38
N ALA A 194 3.38 -28.02 26.62
CA ALA A 194 3.90 -28.36 25.30
C ALA A 194 4.99 -29.45 25.35
N LEU A 195 5.89 -29.40 26.34
CA LEU A 195 6.94 -30.41 26.50
C LEU A 195 6.36 -31.77 26.86
N GLU A 196 5.42 -31.79 27.79
CA GLU A 196 4.71 -33.00 28.21
C GLU A 196 3.98 -33.64 27.01
N ARG A 197 3.31 -32.83 26.17
CA ARG A 197 2.68 -33.32 24.92
C ARG A 197 3.69 -33.80 23.87
N ALA A 198 4.89 -33.22 23.84
CA ALA A 198 5.98 -33.62 22.94
C ALA A 198 6.69 -34.92 23.38
N GLY A 199 6.34 -35.45 24.55
CA GLY A 199 6.93 -36.65 25.14
C GLY A 199 8.22 -36.39 25.94
N GLY A 200 8.48 -35.14 26.31
CA GLY A 200 9.61 -34.77 27.17
C GLY A 200 9.19 -34.59 28.64
N GLU A 201 10.19 -34.49 29.52
CA GLU A 201 10.01 -34.27 30.96
C GLU A 201 10.55 -32.90 31.36
N TRP A 202 9.81 -32.17 32.21
CA TRP A 202 10.27 -30.88 32.74
C TRP A 202 11.32 -31.08 33.84
N THR A 203 12.60 -30.98 33.47
CA THR A 203 13.73 -31.21 34.38
C THR A 203 14.17 -29.93 35.11
N PRO A 204 14.94 -30.03 36.22
CA PRO A 204 15.54 -28.88 36.88
C PRO A 204 16.46 -28.05 35.97
N GLU A 205 17.15 -28.68 35.02
CA GLU A 205 18.00 -28.00 34.04
C GLU A 205 17.16 -27.10 33.11
N ILE A 206 16.01 -27.59 32.65
CA ILE A 206 15.06 -26.80 31.86
C ILE A 206 14.53 -25.63 32.69
N GLN A 207 14.13 -25.86 33.94
CA GLN A 207 13.70 -24.78 34.84
C GLN A 207 14.79 -23.72 35.01
N ALA A 208 16.04 -24.14 35.25
CA ALA A 208 17.17 -23.22 35.37
C ALA A 208 17.43 -22.42 34.08
N ALA A 209 17.26 -23.03 32.90
CA ALA A 209 17.33 -22.32 31.63
C ALA A 209 16.21 -21.27 31.51
N PHE A 210 14.99 -21.60 31.94
CA PHE A 210 13.90 -20.63 32.01
C PHE A 210 14.20 -19.46 32.94
N ASP A 211 14.70 -19.73 34.15
CA ASP A 211 14.96 -18.73 35.20
C ASP A 211 16.13 -17.79 34.86
N THR A 212 17.14 -18.27 34.12
CA THR A 212 18.36 -17.52 33.80
C THR A 212 18.37 -16.89 32.40
N GLY A 213 17.31 -17.10 31.61
CA GLY A 213 17.28 -16.67 30.20
C GLY A 213 18.18 -17.52 29.28
N GLY A 214 18.56 -18.73 29.71
CA GLY A 214 19.27 -19.71 28.89
C GLY A 214 18.39 -20.30 27.78
N ASP A 215 18.97 -21.08 26.89
CA ASP A 215 18.25 -21.76 25.80
C ASP A 215 17.66 -23.11 26.27
N PRO A 216 16.34 -23.20 26.54
CA PRO A 216 15.73 -24.45 26.98
C PRO A 216 15.72 -25.54 25.89
N HIS A 217 15.83 -25.15 24.61
CA HIS A 217 15.86 -26.09 23.49
C HIS A 217 17.10 -26.99 23.53
N SER A 218 18.21 -26.48 24.08
CA SER A 218 19.47 -27.23 24.23
C SER A 218 19.43 -28.31 25.31
N CYS A 219 18.40 -28.33 26.17
CA CYS A 219 18.28 -29.27 27.27
C CYS A 219 17.66 -30.63 26.87
N VAL A 220 17.18 -30.76 25.63
CA VAL A 220 16.54 -31.98 25.11
C VAL A 220 17.17 -32.41 23.78
N ASP A 221 16.94 -33.65 23.35
CA ASP A 221 17.38 -34.09 22.02
C ASP A 221 16.64 -33.33 20.90
N ALA A 222 17.26 -33.23 19.73
CA ALA A 222 16.75 -32.44 18.61
C ALA A 222 15.33 -32.82 18.16
N ALA A 223 14.97 -34.10 18.22
CA ALA A 223 13.64 -34.55 17.79
C ALA A 223 12.57 -34.14 18.81
N THR A 224 12.87 -34.24 20.11
CA THR A 224 12.00 -33.73 21.18
C THR A 224 11.88 -32.22 21.13
N ALA A 225 12.97 -31.52 20.84
CA ALA A 225 13.01 -30.07 20.70
C ALA A 225 12.08 -29.57 19.57
N GLU A 226 12.14 -30.20 18.39
CA GLU A 226 11.25 -29.90 17.25
C GLU A 226 9.77 -30.12 17.60
N ARG A 227 9.43 -31.26 18.22
CA ARG A 227 8.06 -31.54 18.67
C ARG A 227 7.59 -30.58 19.75
N TRP A 228 8.49 -30.16 20.64
CA TRP A 228 8.18 -29.21 21.71
C TRP A 228 7.78 -27.85 21.14
N ILE A 229 8.54 -27.33 20.18
CA ILE A 229 8.19 -26.09 19.47
C ILE A 229 6.85 -26.23 18.74
N ALA A 230 6.64 -27.33 18.02
CA ALA A 230 5.38 -27.58 17.32
C ALA A 230 4.18 -27.58 18.29
N CYS A 231 4.28 -28.28 19.43
CA CYS A 231 3.24 -28.29 20.45
C CYS A 231 3.02 -26.90 21.07
N ALA A 232 4.11 -26.16 21.35
CA ALA A 232 4.02 -24.82 21.92
C ALA A 232 3.30 -23.86 20.97
N VAL A 233 3.61 -23.89 19.67
CA VAL A 233 2.90 -23.11 18.66
C VAL A 233 1.40 -23.42 18.65
N GLU A 234 1.00 -24.69 18.73
CA GLU A 234 -0.41 -25.09 18.83
C GLU A 234 -1.08 -24.50 20.07
N PHE A 235 -0.48 -24.69 21.26
CA PHE A 235 -1.03 -24.14 22.52
C PHE A 235 -1.09 -22.62 22.52
N ASN A 236 -0.04 -21.94 22.05
CA ASN A 236 -0.01 -20.48 21.94
C ASN A 236 -1.14 -19.98 21.03
N THR A 237 -1.48 -20.72 19.96
CA THR A 237 -2.58 -20.37 19.06
C THR A 237 -3.92 -20.38 19.78
N GLU A 238 -4.17 -21.41 20.58
CA GLU A 238 -5.40 -21.51 21.38
C GLU A 238 -5.49 -20.32 22.34
N THR A 239 -4.45 -20.07 23.14
CA THR A 239 -4.41 -18.97 24.10
C THR A 239 -4.57 -17.60 23.42
N TYR A 240 -3.94 -17.39 22.26
CA TYR A 240 -4.06 -16.12 21.54
C TYR A 240 -5.50 -15.89 21.05
N VAL A 241 -6.09 -16.89 20.40
CA VAL A 241 -7.43 -16.77 19.80
C VAL A 241 -8.53 -16.64 20.85
N GLU A 242 -8.38 -17.28 22.01
CA GLU A 242 -9.31 -17.12 23.15
C GLU A 242 -9.43 -15.66 23.59
N ASN A 243 -8.30 -14.94 23.65
CA ASN A 243 -8.28 -13.53 24.05
C ASN A 243 -8.69 -12.58 22.92
N LEU A 244 -8.57 -13.01 21.67
CA LEU A 244 -8.66 -12.16 20.49
C LEU A 244 -10.07 -11.59 20.24
N THR A 245 -11.10 -12.41 20.46
CA THR A 245 -12.51 -12.02 20.18
C THR A 245 -13.03 -10.92 21.10
N THR A 246 -12.45 -10.81 22.29
CA THR A 246 -12.83 -9.81 23.30
C THR A 246 -11.90 -8.61 23.33
N ASP A 247 -10.84 -8.60 22.52
CA ASP A 247 -9.89 -7.50 22.48
C ASP A 247 -10.51 -6.29 21.76
N ALA A 248 -10.81 -5.25 22.54
CA ALA A 248 -11.43 -4.01 22.10
C ALA A 248 -10.67 -3.32 20.95
N ARG A 249 -9.38 -3.61 20.79
CA ARG A 249 -8.56 -3.14 19.67
C ARG A 249 -9.16 -3.52 18.32
N TYR A 250 -9.69 -4.73 18.19
CA TYR A 250 -10.23 -5.22 16.92
C TYR A 250 -11.70 -4.87 16.72
N ALA A 251 -12.37 -4.34 17.74
CA ALA A 251 -13.77 -3.96 17.68
C ALA A 251 -13.96 -2.64 16.91
N ARG A 252 -15.18 -2.45 16.38
CA ARG A 252 -15.59 -1.27 15.62
C ARG A 252 -15.32 0.05 16.35
N PRO A 253 -15.58 0.21 17.67
CA PRO A 253 -15.33 1.49 18.34
C PRO A 253 -13.88 1.97 18.25
N ALA A 254 -12.90 1.06 18.27
CA ALA A 254 -11.49 1.40 18.14
C ALA A 254 -11.07 1.74 16.69
N ASN A 255 -11.93 1.43 15.71
CA ASN A 255 -11.64 1.49 14.27
C ASN A 255 -12.62 2.34 13.46
N ALA A 256 -13.60 2.99 14.10
CA ALA A 256 -14.62 3.78 13.41
C ALA A 256 -14.11 5.15 12.93
N SER A 257 -12.96 5.61 13.42
CA SER A 257 -12.40 6.92 13.09
C SER A 257 -11.92 6.98 11.65
N THR A 258 -12.39 7.98 10.91
CA THR A 258 -11.91 8.29 9.56
C THR A 258 -10.72 9.24 9.61
N PRO A 259 -9.87 9.27 8.57
CA PRO A 259 -8.88 10.32 8.41
C PRO A 259 -9.53 11.72 8.46
N LYS A 260 -8.88 12.65 9.16
CA LYS A 260 -9.39 14.01 9.34
C LYS A 260 -9.31 14.81 8.03
N LYS A 261 -10.45 15.29 7.56
CA LYS A 261 -10.55 16.33 6.52
C LYS A 261 -10.57 17.73 7.15
N ILE A 262 -9.98 18.72 6.48
CA ILE A 262 -9.88 20.11 6.96
C ILE A 262 -10.86 21.06 6.27
N GLY A 263 -11.66 20.58 5.31
CA GLY A 263 -12.65 21.38 4.60
C GLY A 263 -12.06 22.31 3.52
N SER A 264 -10.89 21.97 2.97
CA SER A 264 -10.34 22.58 1.76
C SER A 264 -10.30 21.58 0.62
N ARG A 265 -10.39 22.07 -0.62
CA ARG A 265 -10.28 21.28 -1.84
C ARG A 265 -8.87 21.42 -2.40
N LEU A 266 -8.31 20.32 -2.90
CA LEU A 266 -7.07 20.37 -3.65
C LEU A 266 -7.26 21.13 -4.97
N GLU A 267 -6.20 21.82 -5.37
CA GLU A 267 -6.05 22.42 -6.69
C GLU A 267 -4.89 21.75 -7.43
N LEU A 268 -4.69 22.07 -8.71
CA LEU A 268 -3.57 21.55 -9.51
C LEU A 268 -2.25 21.85 -8.80
N PHE A 269 -2.01 23.13 -8.55
CA PHE A 269 -0.90 23.59 -7.73
C PHE A 269 -1.40 23.97 -6.33
N ASP A 270 -0.49 23.94 -5.36
CA ASP A 270 -0.68 24.13 -3.93
C ASP A 270 -1.53 23.07 -3.22
N CYS A 271 -1.09 22.71 -2.03
CA CYS A 271 -1.83 21.97 -1.02
C CYS A 271 -1.26 22.38 0.34
N ILE A 272 -1.75 21.85 1.45
CA ILE A 272 -1.13 22.15 2.76
C ILE A 272 0.27 21.54 2.94
N THR A 273 0.83 20.89 1.90
CA THR A 273 2.18 20.28 1.89
C THR A 273 2.46 19.37 3.08
N CYS A 274 1.46 18.55 3.46
CA CYS A 274 1.62 17.60 4.56
C CYS A 274 2.36 16.31 4.18
N ASP A 275 2.64 16.13 2.88
CA ASP A 275 3.37 15.02 2.26
C ASP A 275 2.83 13.62 2.50
N LYS A 276 1.68 13.48 3.18
CA LYS A 276 1.07 12.18 3.49
C LYS A 276 0.82 11.33 2.26
N CYS A 277 0.54 11.94 1.11
CA CYS A 277 0.23 11.26 -0.13
C CYS A 277 1.42 10.47 -0.73
N ILE A 278 2.66 10.83 -0.38
CA ILE A 278 3.89 10.20 -0.85
C ILE A 278 4.04 8.82 -0.18
N PRO A 279 4.23 8.70 1.14
CA PRO A 279 4.50 7.40 1.78
C PRO A 279 3.30 6.47 1.80
N VAL A 280 2.07 6.97 1.61
CA VAL A 280 0.87 6.11 1.50
C VAL A 280 0.65 5.61 0.08
N CYS A 281 1.41 6.07 -0.92
CA CYS A 281 1.26 5.57 -2.28
C CYS A 281 1.87 4.17 -2.39
N PRO A 282 1.10 3.10 -2.66
CA PRO A 282 1.65 1.75 -2.73
C PRO A 282 2.68 1.57 -3.85
N ASN A 283 2.48 2.29 -4.96
CA ASN A 283 3.32 2.20 -6.15
C ASN A 283 4.36 3.32 -6.21
N ASP A 284 4.50 4.11 -5.13
CA ASP A 284 5.41 5.24 -5.06
C ASP A 284 5.22 6.27 -6.18
N ALA A 285 3.97 6.41 -6.67
CA ALA A 285 3.66 7.27 -7.81
C ALA A 285 3.60 8.77 -7.44
N ASN A 286 3.43 9.12 -6.16
CA ASN A 286 3.38 10.52 -5.74
C ASN A 286 4.77 10.97 -5.27
N PHE A 287 5.22 12.14 -5.71
CA PHE A 287 6.55 12.66 -5.37
C PHE A 287 6.52 14.18 -5.15
N ALA A 288 7.56 14.71 -4.49
CA ALA A 288 7.69 16.14 -4.26
C ALA A 288 8.39 16.83 -5.46
N LEU A 289 7.85 17.98 -5.87
CA LEU A 289 8.40 18.86 -6.89
C LEU A 289 8.92 20.13 -6.21
N ALA A 290 10.19 20.45 -6.44
CA ALA A 290 10.81 21.66 -5.91
C ALA A 290 10.38 22.90 -6.73
N VAL A 291 9.18 23.42 -6.45
CA VAL A 291 8.72 24.72 -6.97
C VAL A 291 8.63 25.67 -5.77
N SER A 292 9.51 26.68 -5.76
CA SER A 292 9.46 27.74 -4.75
C SER A 292 8.21 28.61 -4.91
N PRO A 293 7.74 29.29 -3.86
CA PRO A 293 6.65 30.24 -3.97
C PRO A 293 6.92 31.28 -5.05
N ILE A 294 5.97 31.47 -5.97
CA ILE A 294 6.12 32.31 -7.16
C ILE A 294 4.78 32.93 -7.56
N GLU A 295 4.85 34.12 -8.14
CA GLU A 295 3.72 34.74 -8.82
C GLU A 295 3.82 34.43 -10.32
N ILE A 296 2.87 33.67 -10.82
CA ILE A 296 2.72 33.36 -12.24
C ILE A 296 1.91 34.49 -12.87
N PRO A 297 2.50 35.27 -13.80
CA PRO A 297 1.77 36.35 -14.46
C PRO A 297 0.68 35.76 -15.37
N VAL A 298 -0.51 36.39 -15.33
CA VAL A 298 -1.57 36.10 -16.28
C VAL A 298 -1.51 37.14 -17.38
N VAL A 299 -1.07 36.71 -18.57
CA VAL A 299 -0.93 37.59 -19.74
C VAL A 299 -1.58 36.93 -20.94
N LYS A 300 -2.56 37.63 -21.53
CA LYS A 300 -3.26 37.21 -22.73
C LYS A 300 -2.80 38.08 -23.90
N LEU A 301 -2.44 37.45 -25.01
CA LEU A 301 -1.99 38.11 -26.22
C LEU A 301 -3.01 37.91 -27.33
N THR A 302 -3.40 39.01 -27.98
CA THR A 302 -4.29 38.98 -29.16
C THR A 302 -3.58 39.61 -30.34
N ARG A 303 -3.61 38.94 -31.49
CA ARG A 303 -3.09 39.47 -32.75
C ARG A 303 -4.13 40.36 -33.41
N ARG A 304 -3.81 41.64 -33.60
CA ARG A 304 -4.70 42.63 -34.21
C ARG A 304 -4.60 42.62 -35.74
N PRO A 305 -5.63 43.12 -36.45
CA PRO A 305 -5.54 43.42 -37.88
C PRO A 305 -4.34 44.32 -38.16
N GLY A 306 -3.47 43.92 -39.09
CA GLY A 306 -2.19 44.60 -39.36
C GLY A 306 -0.95 43.92 -38.76
N GLY A 307 -1.11 42.83 -38.00
CA GLY A 307 0.00 41.98 -37.53
C GLY A 307 0.65 42.43 -36.22
N HIS A 308 0.13 43.47 -35.58
CA HIS A 308 0.57 43.91 -34.26
C HIS A 308 -0.07 43.08 -33.14
N TRP A 309 0.66 42.88 -32.05
CA TRP A 309 0.17 42.20 -30.85
C TRP A 309 -0.29 43.21 -29.81
N SER A 310 -1.37 42.87 -29.09
CA SER A 310 -1.74 43.57 -27.85
C SER A 310 -1.79 42.60 -26.69
N SER A 311 -1.34 43.04 -25.53
CA SER A 311 -1.38 42.29 -24.28
C SER A 311 -2.47 42.81 -23.35
N GLU A 312 -3.08 41.88 -22.62
CA GLU A 312 -3.94 42.15 -21.47
C GLU A 312 -3.39 41.38 -20.27
N THR A 313 -3.23 42.06 -19.14
CA THR A 313 -2.69 41.46 -17.91
C THR A 313 -3.83 41.21 -16.93
N GLY A 314 -3.97 39.97 -16.49
CA GLY A 314 -4.90 39.55 -15.46
C GLY A 314 -4.31 39.55 -14.05
N VAL A 315 -5.07 39.02 -13.09
CA VAL A 315 -4.60 38.81 -11.71
C VAL A 315 -3.62 37.63 -11.70
N PRO A 316 -2.39 37.79 -11.16
CA PRO A 316 -1.41 36.71 -11.14
C PRO A 316 -1.87 35.53 -10.27
N ILE A 317 -1.45 34.33 -10.65
CA ILE A 317 -1.65 33.12 -9.85
C ILE A 317 -0.49 33.03 -8.85
N VAL A 318 -0.80 32.97 -7.57
CA VAL A 318 0.21 32.95 -6.51
C VAL A 318 0.35 31.52 -6.00
N LEU A 319 1.48 30.89 -6.32
CA LEU A 319 1.88 29.64 -5.68
C LEU A 319 2.54 29.96 -4.35
N LYS A 320 1.95 29.51 -3.26
CA LYS A 320 2.36 29.90 -1.89
C LYS A 320 3.23 28.86 -1.21
N GLN A 321 3.16 27.62 -1.66
CA GLN A 321 3.76 26.50 -0.95
C GLN A 321 5.21 26.31 -1.31
N LYS A 322 5.98 25.74 -0.37
CA LYS A 322 7.43 25.55 -0.51
C LYS A 322 7.81 24.54 -1.59
N HIS A 323 6.91 23.60 -1.84
CA HIS A 323 7.04 22.56 -2.84
C HIS A 323 5.65 22.14 -3.29
N GLN A 324 5.63 21.45 -4.42
CA GLN A 324 4.41 20.92 -5.04
C GLN A 324 4.44 19.40 -4.98
N ILE A 325 3.31 18.78 -5.25
CA ILE A 325 3.20 17.33 -5.36
C ILE A 325 2.98 16.99 -6.82
N GLY A 326 3.75 16.03 -7.35
CA GLY A 326 3.54 15.42 -8.64
C GLY A 326 3.01 13.99 -8.50
N ASN A 327 2.39 13.48 -9.56
CA ASN A 327 1.98 12.10 -9.71
C ASN A 327 2.61 11.52 -10.98
N PHE A 328 3.21 10.34 -10.91
CA PHE A 328 3.78 9.64 -12.05
C PHE A 328 2.76 8.63 -12.59
N ALA A 329 2.23 8.92 -13.78
CA ALA A 329 1.09 8.22 -14.37
C ALA A 329 1.37 6.73 -14.55
N ASP A 330 2.55 6.38 -15.05
CA ASP A 330 2.94 5.01 -15.40
C ASP A 330 2.98 4.08 -14.17
N PHE A 331 3.15 4.63 -12.96
CA PHE A 331 3.10 3.87 -11.71
C PHE A 331 1.74 3.97 -11.01
N CYS A 332 0.94 4.98 -11.32
CA CYS A 332 -0.34 5.18 -10.66
C CYS A 332 -1.39 4.20 -11.19
N ASN A 333 -1.93 3.35 -10.30
CA ASN A 333 -3.06 2.49 -10.60
C ASN A 333 -4.40 3.06 -10.12
N GLU A 334 -4.42 4.34 -9.76
CA GLU A 334 -5.61 5.07 -9.33
C GLU A 334 -6.37 4.41 -8.17
N CYS A 335 -5.65 3.70 -7.28
CA CYS A 335 -6.25 3.01 -6.14
C CYS A 335 -6.92 3.91 -5.09
N GLY A 336 -6.83 5.24 -5.21
CA GLY A 336 -7.46 6.19 -4.31
C GLY A 336 -6.87 6.29 -2.90
N ASN A 337 -5.85 5.50 -2.53
CA ASN A 337 -5.34 5.47 -1.16
C ASN A 337 -4.80 6.85 -0.70
N CYS A 338 -4.18 7.61 -1.61
CA CYS A 338 -3.71 8.95 -1.31
C CYS A 338 -4.85 9.97 -1.08
N ASP A 339 -6.05 9.74 -1.62
CA ASP A 339 -7.23 10.57 -1.36
C ASP A 339 -7.77 10.35 0.05
N ILE A 340 -7.91 9.08 0.44
CA ILE A 340 -8.37 8.69 1.78
C ILE A 340 -7.56 9.37 2.88
N PHE A 341 -6.24 9.44 2.74
CA PHE A 341 -5.35 10.06 3.73
C PHE A 341 -5.04 11.54 3.48
N CYS A 342 -5.45 12.09 2.33
CA CYS A 342 -5.32 13.51 2.09
C CYS A 342 -6.24 14.27 3.06
N PRO A 343 -5.73 15.27 3.79
CA PRO A 343 -6.57 16.11 4.64
C PRO A 343 -7.50 17.02 3.83
N GLU A 344 -7.23 17.17 2.53
CA GLU A 344 -8.00 17.98 1.59
C GLU A 344 -8.83 17.08 0.68
N ASP A 345 -9.85 17.65 0.06
CA ASP A 345 -10.78 16.91 -0.80
C ASP A 345 -10.35 16.93 -2.27
N GLY A 346 -10.61 15.81 -2.97
CA GLY A 346 -10.41 15.68 -4.42
C GLY A 346 -9.28 14.75 -4.85
N GLY A 347 -8.45 14.27 -3.92
CA GLY A 347 -7.47 13.22 -4.20
C GLY A 347 -6.20 13.68 -4.94
N PRO A 348 -5.00 13.45 -4.38
CA PRO A 348 -3.75 13.79 -5.05
C PRO A 348 -3.57 13.15 -6.42
N TYR A 349 -3.94 11.87 -6.58
CA TYR A 349 -3.81 11.17 -7.87
C TYR A 349 -4.69 11.75 -8.99
N VAL A 350 -5.77 12.47 -8.64
CA VAL A 350 -6.68 13.08 -9.62
C VAL A 350 -6.21 14.49 -9.96
N LEU A 351 -5.91 15.28 -8.93
CA LEU A 351 -5.76 16.73 -9.09
C LEU A 351 -4.32 17.19 -9.26
N LYS A 352 -3.32 16.44 -8.78
CA LYS A 352 -1.93 16.90 -8.84
C LYS A 352 -1.30 16.67 -10.21
N PRO A 353 -0.31 17.52 -10.61
CA PRO A 353 0.38 17.42 -11.88
C PRO A 353 0.80 16.00 -12.18
N ARG A 354 0.22 15.45 -13.25
CA ARG A 354 0.45 14.09 -13.69
C ARG A 354 1.54 14.05 -14.75
N PHE A 355 2.56 13.23 -14.58
CA PHE A 355 3.69 13.09 -15.49
C PHE A 355 3.70 11.70 -16.12
N PHE A 356 3.84 11.65 -17.44
CA PHE A 356 3.92 10.40 -18.20
C PHE A 356 5.37 10.04 -18.49
N GLY A 357 5.68 8.74 -18.50
CA GLY A 357 7.05 8.26 -18.76
C GLY A 357 7.45 8.30 -20.23
N SER A 358 6.51 8.50 -21.16
CA SER A 358 6.79 8.59 -22.59
C SER A 358 5.78 9.46 -23.33
N LEU A 359 6.19 10.01 -24.48
CA LEU A 359 5.30 10.75 -25.38
C LEU A 359 4.10 9.90 -25.79
N GLY A 360 4.34 8.64 -26.16
CA GLY A 360 3.26 7.73 -26.57
C GLY A 360 2.24 7.46 -25.46
N ALA A 361 2.65 7.39 -24.19
CA ALA A 361 1.73 7.27 -23.07
C ALA A 361 0.89 8.53 -22.87
N TRP A 362 1.48 9.72 -23.04
CA TRP A 362 0.78 11.00 -22.96
C TRP A 362 -0.22 11.20 -24.10
N GLU A 363 0.16 10.86 -25.34
CA GLU A 363 -0.70 10.97 -26.54
C GLU A 363 -1.91 10.05 -26.48
N GLN A 364 -1.75 8.83 -25.95
CA GLN A 364 -2.83 7.85 -25.83
C GLN A 364 -3.75 8.12 -24.63
N SER A 365 -3.30 8.95 -23.68
CA SER A 365 -4.08 9.30 -22.50
C SER A 365 -5.17 10.32 -22.83
N THR A 366 -6.34 10.15 -22.23
CA THR A 366 -7.41 11.17 -22.22
C THR A 366 -7.33 12.11 -21.02
N GLN A 367 -6.39 11.85 -20.11
CA GLN A 367 -6.21 12.64 -18.90
C GLN A 367 -5.26 13.80 -19.15
N ASP A 368 -5.50 14.90 -18.44
CA ASP A 368 -4.58 16.03 -18.33
C ASP A 368 -3.25 15.59 -17.71
N GLY A 369 -2.17 16.27 -18.10
CA GLY A 369 -0.84 16.00 -17.58
C GLY A 369 0.28 16.36 -18.57
N PHE A 370 1.48 15.88 -18.24
CA PHE A 370 2.72 16.42 -18.78
C PHE A 370 3.65 15.31 -19.23
N TRP A 371 4.36 15.54 -20.33
CA TRP A 371 5.53 14.75 -20.71
C TRP A 371 6.68 15.71 -21.01
N LEU A 372 7.88 15.32 -20.62
CA LEU A 372 9.08 16.15 -20.74
C LEU A 372 10.20 15.37 -21.41
N GLU A 373 10.97 16.08 -22.22
CA GLU A 373 12.21 15.57 -22.80
C GLU A 373 13.30 16.64 -22.79
N ARG A 374 14.54 16.18 -22.80
CA ARG A 374 15.72 17.02 -22.98
C ARG A 374 16.63 16.36 -24.00
N ASP A 375 16.86 17.04 -25.13
CA ASP A 375 17.71 16.57 -26.22
C ASP A 375 18.63 17.68 -26.71
N GLU A 376 19.92 17.39 -26.87
CA GLU A 376 20.95 18.33 -27.38
C GLU A 376 20.90 19.77 -26.79
N GLY A 377 20.52 19.91 -25.52
CA GLY A 377 20.41 21.22 -24.84
C GLY A 377 19.10 21.98 -25.09
N ARG A 378 18.16 21.37 -25.82
CA ARG A 378 16.76 21.78 -25.90
C ARG A 378 15.94 21.02 -24.86
N GLU A 379 15.06 21.73 -24.18
CA GLU A 379 14.09 21.14 -23.27
C GLU A 379 12.68 21.36 -23.80
N THR A 380 11.94 20.27 -23.96
CA THR A 380 10.55 20.31 -24.42
C THR A 380 9.63 19.78 -23.33
N ILE A 381 8.54 20.48 -23.06
CA ILE A 381 7.44 19.99 -22.23
C ILE A 381 6.15 20.05 -23.04
N HIS A 382 5.48 18.91 -23.11
CA HIS A 382 4.12 18.75 -23.60
C HIS A 382 3.19 18.79 -22.39
N GLY A 383 2.12 19.58 -22.46
CA GLY A 383 1.15 19.71 -21.39
C GLY A 383 -0.26 19.71 -21.93
N ARG A 384 -1.16 19.02 -21.22
CA ARG A 384 -2.60 19.01 -21.47
C ARG A 384 -3.31 19.62 -20.27
N PHE A 385 -4.13 20.65 -20.52
CA PHE A 385 -4.94 21.32 -19.51
C PHE A 385 -6.39 21.42 -19.99
N ASP A 386 -7.34 20.86 -19.24
CA ASP A 386 -8.75 20.75 -19.61
C ASP A 386 -8.93 20.20 -21.03
N GLY A 387 -8.14 19.18 -21.39
CA GLY A 387 -8.14 18.58 -22.72
C GLY A 387 -7.49 19.39 -23.85
N ARG A 388 -6.87 20.55 -23.55
CA ARG A 388 -6.14 21.37 -24.53
C ARG A 388 -4.65 21.14 -24.44
N ASP A 389 -4.04 20.87 -25.59
CA ASP A 389 -2.62 20.54 -25.70
C ASP A 389 -1.77 21.78 -25.99
N PHE A 390 -0.65 21.86 -25.29
CA PHE A 390 0.34 22.91 -25.39
C PHE A 390 1.74 22.30 -25.43
N VAL A 391 2.64 22.92 -26.18
CA VAL A 391 4.04 22.52 -26.23
C VAL A 391 4.91 23.75 -25.98
N LEU A 392 5.84 23.61 -25.03
CA LEU A 392 6.88 24.59 -24.76
C LEU A 392 8.23 23.96 -25.07
N SER A 393 8.97 24.54 -26.02
CA SER A 393 10.35 24.20 -26.33
C SER A 393 11.27 25.36 -25.93
N VAL A 394 12.28 25.07 -25.13
CA VAL A 394 13.29 26.05 -24.68
C VAL A 394 14.64 25.68 -25.27
N ALA A 395 15.22 26.58 -26.08
CA ALA A 395 16.55 26.41 -26.66
C ALA A 395 17.30 27.75 -26.64
N ALA A 396 18.40 27.83 -25.88
CA ALA A 396 19.19 29.04 -25.71
C ALA A 396 18.36 30.25 -25.20
N GLU A 397 18.37 31.39 -25.90
CA GLU A 397 17.77 32.66 -25.48
C GLU A 397 16.30 32.85 -25.90
N ARG A 398 15.74 31.97 -26.74
CA ARG A 398 14.34 32.05 -27.18
C ARG A 398 13.55 30.82 -26.78
N VAL A 399 12.26 31.03 -26.57
CA VAL A 399 11.29 29.98 -26.29
C VAL A 399 10.31 29.87 -27.45
N GLY A 400 9.96 28.64 -27.82
CA GLY A 400 8.85 28.33 -28.70
C GLY A 400 7.66 27.84 -27.88
N PHE A 401 6.48 28.39 -28.14
CA PHE A 401 5.24 28.02 -27.47
C PHE A 401 4.15 27.82 -28.51
N SER A 402 3.49 26.67 -28.49
CA SER A 402 2.43 26.32 -29.43
C SER A 402 1.26 25.64 -28.74
N GLY A 403 0.11 25.67 -29.42
CA GLY A 403 -1.12 25.02 -29.03
C GLY A 403 -2.10 25.05 -30.20
N GLU A 404 -3.37 24.72 -29.95
CA GLU A 404 -4.38 24.72 -31.00
C GLU A 404 -4.53 26.12 -31.64
N GLY A 405 -4.26 26.21 -32.95
CA GLY A 405 -4.42 27.46 -33.71
C GLY A 405 -3.34 28.52 -33.48
N PHE A 406 -2.23 28.21 -32.79
CA PHE A 406 -1.10 29.14 -32.69
C PHE A 406 0.27 28.46 -32.58
N GLU A 407 1.28 29.15 -33.10
CA GLU A 407 2.69 28.80 -32.95
C GLU A 407 3.49 30.10 -32.91
N VAL A 408 4.16 30.33 -31.78
CA VAL A 408 4.87 31.59 -31.52
C VAL A 408 6.22 31.36 -30.87
N THR A 409 7.10 32.35 -31.02
CA THR A 409 8.39 32.40 -30.33
C THR A 409 8.61 33.77 -29.71
N PHE A 410 9.32 33.83 -28.59
CA PHE A 410 9.63 35.08 -27.89
C PHE A 410 10.87 34.94 -27.00
N ASP A 411 11.39 36.06 -26.53
CA ASP A 411 12.34 36.14 -25.42
C ASP A 411 11.57 35.94 -24.10
N PRO A 412 11.98 35.00 -23.24
CA PRO A 412 11.30 34.75 -21.97
C PRO A 412 11.33 35.94 -20.99
N GLY A 413 12.26 36.89 -21.15
CA GLY A 413 12.36 38.12 -20.36
C GLY A 413 11.41 39.24 -20.81
N ASP A 414 10.96 39.23 -22.07
CA ASP A 414 9.91 40.12 -22.57
C ASP A 414 8.98 39.41 -23.57
N PRO A 415 8.13 38.47 -23.10
CA PRO A 415 7.28 37.69 -23.98
C PRO A 415 6.34 38.52 -24.84
N ALA A 416 5.73 39.56 -24.28
CA ALA A 416 4.75 40.38 -24.97
C ALA A 416 5.38 41.34 -26.01
N GLY A 417 6.59 41.85 -25.73
CA GLY A 417 7.29 42.77 -26.63
C GLY A 417 8.03 42.09 -27.79
N THR A 418 8.38 40.81 -27.64
CA THR A 418 9.25 40.08 -28.60
C THR A 418 8.55 38.93 -29.33
N ILE A 419 7.23 38.80 -29.16
CA ILE A 419 6.45 37.73 -29.78
C ILE A 419 6.43 37.80 -31.30
N GLU A 420 6.78 36.68 -31.91
CA GLU A 420 6.76 36.45 -33.34
C GLU A 420 6.01 35.15 -33.64
N GLY A 421 5.23 35.12 -34.72
CA GLY A 421 4.51 33.92 -35.14
C GLY A 421 3.06 34.21 -35.55
N ASN A 422 2.27 33.14 -35.57
CA ASN A 422 0.88 33.17 -36.02
C ASN A 422 -0.05 32.69 -34.90
N ALA A 423 -1.22 33.30 -34.83
CA ALA A 423 -2.32 32.85 -33.99
C ALA A 423 -3.65 33.20 -34.65
N ASP A 424 -4.57 32.24 -34.65
CA ASP A 424 -5.94 32.40 -35.12
C ASP A 424 -6.85 33.01 -34.04
N GLY A 425 -6.37 33.07 -32.78
CA GLY A 425 -7.11 33.59 -31.62
C GLY A 425 -6.22 34.16 -30.52
N GLU A 426 -6.78 34.24 -29.32
CA GLU A 426 -6.08 34.66 -28.11
C GLU A 426 -5.08 33.60 -27.64
N ILE A 427 -3.86 34.02 -27.28
CA ILE A 427 -2.86 33.18 -26.64
C ILE A 427 -2.83 33.51 -25.14
N ASP A 428 -3.05 32.51 -24.29
CA ASP A 428 -2.92 32.65 -22.84
C ASP A 428 -1.53 32.18 -22.39
N LEU A 429 -0.65 33.13 -22.05
CA LEU A 429 0.71 32.85 -21.60
C LEU A 429 0.78 32.30 -20.17
N THR A 430 -0.35 32.19 -19.45
CA THR A 430 -0.38 31.49 -18.17
C THR A 430 0.03 30.03 -18.31
N TYR A 431 -0.39 29.35 -19.38
CA TYR A 431 0.01 27.97 -19.65
C TYR A 431 1.51 27.87 -19.95
N TYR A 432 2.07 28.81 -20.72
CA TYR A 432 3.52 28.91 -20.91
C TYR A 432 4.24 29.00 -19.56
N ALA A 433 3.79 29.91 -18.68
CA ALA A 433 4.45 30.12 -17.40
C ALA A 433 4.34 28.88 -16.48
N MET A 434 3.18 28.22 -16.43
CA MET A 434 3.01 26.96 -15.69
C MET A 434 3.92 25.86 -16.20
N LEU A 435 3.97 25.65 -17.52
CA LEU A 435 4.83 24.65 -18.14
C LEU A 435 6.31 24.95 -17.90
N ASN A 436 6.71 26.23 -17.96
CA ASN A 436 8.07 26.64 -17.71
C ASN A 436 8.50 26.38 -16.26
N GLU A 437 7.62 26.61 -15.28
CA GLU A 437 7.91 26.31 -13.87
C GLU A 437 7.98 24.79 -13.61
N LEU A 438 7.08 24.00 -14.20
CA LEU A 438 7.16 22.54 -14.14
C LEU A 438 8.46 22.01 -14.76
N ARG A 439 8.82 22.51 -15.95
CA ARG A 439 10.09 22.18 -16.61
C ARG A 439 11.27 22.48 -15.70
N LYS A 440 11.36 23.68 -15.13
CA LYS A 440 12.44 24.04 -14.20
C LYS A 440 12.46 23.16 -12.95
N ALA A 441 11.31 22.76 -12.43
CA ALA A 441 11.22 21.89 -11.26
C ALA A 441 11.71 20.46 -11.53
N ILE A 442 11.63 19.99 -12.78
CA ILE A 442 12.11 18.67 -13.21
C ILE A 442 13.57 18.73 -13.66
N PHE A 443 13.94 19.73 -14.44
CA PHE A 443 15.21 19.80 -15.16
C PHE A 443 16.22 20.79 -14.56
N GLY A 444 15.82 21.61 -13.59
CA GLY A 444 16.67 22.60 -12.96
C GLY A 444 17.90 22.00 -12.27
N PRO A 445 18.97 22.78 -12.08
CA PRO A 445 20.22 22.29 -11.48
C PRO A 445 20.06 21.80 -10.04
N ASP A 446 19.10 22.37 -9.30
CA ASP A 446 18.77 22.01 -7.92
C ASP A 446 17.56 21.05 -7.84
N ALA A 447 17.09 20.53 -8.98
CA ALA A 447 15.94 19.63 -9.00
C ALA A 447 16.29 18.30 -8.33
N PRO A 448 15.51 17.83 -7.35
CA PRO A 448 15.71 16.50 -6.79
C PRO A 448 15.48 15.43 -7.86
N VAL A 449 16.26 14.36 -7.80
CA VAL A 449 16.05 13.18 -8.65
C VAL A 449 14.67 12.58 -8.32
N ASN A 450 13.88 12.35 -9.36
CA ASN A 450 12.54 11.79 -9.30
C ASN A 450 12.27 10.96 -10.57
N PHE A 451 11.12 10.29 -10.65
CA PHE A 451 10.80 9.35 -11.74
C PHE A 451 10.81 9.95 -13.15
N VAL A 452 10.72 11.28 -13.28
CA VAL A 452 10.67 11.97 -14.57
C VAL A 452 12.07 12.34 -15.09
N ASN A 453 13.05 12.57 -14.19
CA ASN A 453 14.40 13.01 -14.56
C ASN A 453 15.53 12.03 -14.20
N ALA A 454 15.18 10.87 -13.64
CA ALA A 454 16.12 9.83 -13.22
C ALA A 454 16.75 9.04 -14.38
#